data_AF-A0A351P043-F1
#
_entry.id   AF-A0A351P043-F1
#
_cell.length_a   1.000
_cell.length_b   1.000
_cell.length_c   1.000
_cell.angle_alpha   90.00
_cell.angle_beta   90.00
_cell.angle_gamma   90.00
#
_symmetry.space_group_name_H-M   'P 1'
#
loop_
_entity.id
_entity.type
_entity.pdbx_description
1 polymer ?
#
loop_
_entity_poly.entity_id
_entity_poly.type
_entity_poly.pdbx_seq_one_letter_code
_entity_poly.pdbx_strand_id
1 'polypeptide(L)'
;VVLAGNAYHFLEPKLRGVLFPVNSFIIGSEPLSDDMVKQINPDDLAVCDPNYILEYFRLSADKRLLFGGRFTYFGSDPEVI
;
A
#
# COMPACT_ATOMS: atom_id res chain seq x y z
N VAL A 1 -5.60 -15.64 23.89
CA VAL A 1 -6.59 -14.93 23.05
C VAL A 1 -5.82 -14.13 22.01
N VAL A 2 -6.28 -14.10 20.75
CA VAL A 2 -5.68 -13.28 19.68
C VAL A 2 -6.73 -12.25 19.23
N LEU A 3 -6.33 -10.98 19.16
CA LEU A 3 -7.18 -9.88 18.68
C LEU A 3 -6.72 -9.47 17.28
N ALA A 4 -7.61 -9.52 16.29
CA ALA A 4 -7.30 -9.31 14.87
C ALA A 4 -8.18 -8.23 14.21
N GLY A 5 -8.40 -7.10 14.90
CA GLY A 5 -9.27 -6.02 14.42
C GLY A 5 -8.56 -4.89 13.64
N ASN A 6 -7.24 -4.99 13.39
CA ASN A 6 -6.41 -3.97 12.75
C ASN A 6 -6.53 -2.58 13.44
N ALA A 7 -6.13 -1.48 12.80
CA ALA A 7 -6.19 -0.12 13.33
C ALA A 7 -7.62 0.40 13.63
N TYR A 8 -8.65 -0.35 13.26
CA TYR A 8 -10.07 0.01 13.41
C TYR A 8 -10.76 -0.74 14.56
N HIS A 9 -10.00 -1.46 15.39
CA HIS A 9 -10.57 -2.34 16.40
C HIS A 9 -11.18 -1.58 17.59
N PHE A 10 -12.26 -2.12 18.16
CA PHE A 10 -12.85 -1.66 19.44
C PHE A 10 -12.76 -2.70 20.57
N LEU A 11 -12.06 -3.82 20.32
CA LEU A 11 -12.08 -5.05 21.13
C LEU A 11 -11.40 -4.96 22.50
N GLU A 12 -10.27 -4.25 22.62
CA GLU A 12 -9.53 -4.07 23.87
C GLU A 12 -9.43 -2.57 24.19
N PRO A 13 -10.15 -2.08 25.22
CA PRO A 13 -10.17 -0.67 25.58
C PRO A 13 -8.79 -0.07 25.85
N LYS A 14 -7.84 -0.83 26.40
CA LYS A 14 -6.48 -0.35 26.70
C LYS A 14 -5.64 -0.04 25.45
N LEU A 15 -6.00 -0.59 24.30
CA LEU A 15 -5.30 -0.37 23.03
C LEU A 15 -5.90 0.79 22.22
N ARG A 16 -6.97 1.42 22.69
CA ARG A 16 -7.58 2.59 22.03
C ARG A 16 -6.59 3.76 22.02
N GLY A 17 -6.44 4.40 20.86
CA GLY A 17 -5.56 5.57 20.67
C GLY A 17 -4.06 5.24 20.52
N VAL A 18 -3.67 3.97 20.56
CA VAL A 18 -2.27 3.53 20.32
C VAL A 18 -2.01 3.28 18.83
N LEU A 19 -3.06 3.03 18.05
CA LEU A 19 -3.03 2.77 16.62
C LEU A 19 -3.72 3.91 15.88
N PHE A 20 -3.12 4.38 14.78
CA PHE A 20 -3.72 5.37 13.89
C PHE A 20 -3.94 4.73 12.51
N PRO A 21 -5.16 4.80 11.95
CA PRO A 21 -5.43 4.28 10.61
C PRO A 21 -4.78 5.16 9.55
N VAL A 22 -4.00 4.56 8.66
CA VAL A 22 -3.39 5.25 7.52
C VAL A 22 -4.05 4.81 6.24
N ASN A 23 -4.45 5.77 5.40
CA ASN A 23 -4.97 5.47 4.08
C ASN A 23 -3.81 5.10 3.14
N SER A 24 -3.92 3.92 2.53
CA SER A 24 -3.02 3.48 1.47
C SER A 24 -3.84 3.16 0.22
N PHE A 25 -3.33 3.56 -0.94
CA PHE A 25 -3.98 3.30 -2.21
C PHE A 25 -3.09 2.42 -3.06
N ILE A 26 -3.73 1.58 -3.88
CA ILE A 26 -3.07 0.73 -4.84
C ILE A 26 -3.88 0.76 -6.14
N ILE A 27 -3.19 0.91 -7.25
CA ILE A 27 -3.74 0.76 -8.60
C ILE A 27 -3.04 -0.42 -9.27
N GLY A 28 -3.74 -1.10 -10.16
CA GLY A 28 -3.20 -2.19 -10.96
C GLY A 28 -3.47 -1.97 -12.45
N SER A 29 -2.49 -2.28 -13.27
CA SER A 29 -2.68 -2.37 -14.72
C SER A 29 -3.59 -3.56 -15.11
N GLU A 30 -3.90 -3.66 -16.40
CA GLU A 30 -4.25 -4.95 -17.00
C GLU A 30 -3.08 -5.94 -16.92
N PRO A 31 -3.32 -7.26 -17.04
CA PRO A 31 -2.25 -8.25 -17.08
C PRO A 31 -1.27 -7.92 -18.21
N LEU A 32 0.01 -7.83 -17.87
CA LEU A 32 1.06 -7.54 -18.84
C LEU A 32 1.45 -8.81 -19.60
N SER A 33 1.93 -8.63 -20.83
CA SER A 33 2.54 -9.71 -21.59
C SER A 33 3.88 -10.11 -21.00
N ASP A 34 4.32 -11.33 -21.30
CA ASP A 34 5.61 -11.84 -20.83
C ASP A 34 6.79 -11.00 -21.33
N ASP A 35 6.69 -10.45 -22.54
CA ASP A 35 7.71 -9.58 -23.12
C ASP A 35 7.80 -8.25 -22.35
N MET A 36 6.65 -7.65 -21.99
CA MET A 36 6.62 -6.45 -21.16
C MET A 36 7.16 -6.70 -19.75
N VAL A 37 6.78 -7.83 -19.14
CA VAL A 37 7.30 -8.23 -17.82
C VAL A 37 8.83 -8.34 -17.85
N LYS A 38 9.39 -9.03 -18.85
CA LYS A 38 10.84 -9.19 -19.03
C LYS A 38 11.56 -7.86 -19.29
N GLN A 39 10.88 -6.90 -19.92
CA GLN A 39 11.46 -5.58 -20.17
C GLN A 39 11.46 -4.69 -18.91
N ILE A 40 10.39 -4.73 -18.11
CA ILE A 40 10.17 -3.78 -17.02
C ILE A 40 10.71 -4.31 -15.69
N ASN A 41 10.43 -5.56 -15.34
CA ASN A 41 10.80 -6.16 -14.06
C ASN A 41 11.16 -7.64 -14.23
N PRO A 42 12.27 -7.96 -14.92
CA PRO A 42 12.65 -9.33 -15.28
C PRO A 42 12.88 -10.25 -14.09
N ASP A 43 13.29 -9.69 -12.95
CA ASP A 43 13.62 -10.43 -11.73
C ASP A 43 12.46 -10.47 -10.72
N ASP A 44 11.27 -10.00 -11.11
CA ASP A 44 10.06 -9.92 -10.26
C ASP A 44 10.34 -9.28 -8.89
N LEU A 45 11.05 -8.15 -8.91
CA LEU A 45 11.41 -7.43 -7.70
C LEU A 45 10.24 -6.60 -7.20
N ALA A 46 10.10 -6.52 -5.87
CA ALA A 46 9.32 -5.48 -5.24
C ALA A 46 10.23 -4.27 -5.03
N VAL A 47 9.95 -3.18 -5.74
CA VAL A 47 10.74 -1.95 -5.72
C VAL A 47 10.00 -0.90 -4.91
N CYS A 48 10.69 -0.23 -4.00
CA CYS A 48 10.17 0.91 -3.27
C CYS A 48 11.20 2.03 -3.20
N ASP A 49 10.70 3.26 -3.17
CA ASP A 49 11.50 4.45 -2.85
C ASP A 49 11.57 4.61 -1.32
N PRO A 50 12.75 4.79 -0.70
CA PRO A 50 12.90 5.07 0.73
C PRO A 50 12.39 6.47 1.18
N ASN A 51 11.90 7.30 0.28
CA ASN A 51 11.37 8.62 0.61
C ASN A 51 10.13 8.60 1.53
N TYR A 52 9.84 9.75 2.13
CA TYR A 52 8.79 9.93 3.15
C TYR A 52 7.38 9.58 2.67
N ILE A 53 7.10 9.82 1.39
CA ILE A 53 5.91 9.36 0.68
C ILE A 53 6.32 8.05 0.02
N LEU A 54 6.10 6.95 0.72
CA LEU A 54 6.48 5.63 0.26
C LEU A 54 5.70 5.30 -1.01
N GLU A 55 6.39 5.27 -2.15
CA GLU A 55 5.90 4.76 -3.42
C GLU A 55 6.57 3.41 -3.69
N TYR A 56 5.79 2.46 -4.19
CA TYR A 56 6.30 1.14 -4.54
C TYR A 56 5.61 0.59 -5.78
N PHE A 57 6.31 -0.30 -6.49
CA PHE A 57 5.72 -1.13 -7.52
C PHE A 57 6.20 -2.57 -7.44
N ARG A 58 5.34 -3.50 -7.85
CA ARG A 58 5.64 -4.94 -7.97
C ARG A 58 4.68 -5.61 -8.94
N LEU A 59 4.96 -6.84 -9.36
CA LEU A 59 3.99 -7.63 -10.11
C LEU A 59 2.99 -8.33 -9.17
N SER A 60 1.77 -8.53 -9.65
CA SER A 60 0.81 -9.48 -9.08
C SER A 60 1.06 -10.89 -9.61
N ALA A 61 0.44 -11.90 -8.99
CA ALA A 61 0.53 -13.29 -9.45
C ALA A 61 0.02 -13.50 -10.89
N ASP A 62 -0.91 -12.66 -11.34
CA ASP A 62 -1.43 -12.63 -12.72
C ASP A 62 -0.74 -11.57 -13.60
N LYS A 63 0.48 -11.13 -13.24
CA LYS A 63 1.36 -10.25 -14.03
C LYS A 63 0.82 -8.84 -14.29
N ARG A 64 0.06 -8.26 -13.36
CA ARG A 64 -0.27 -6.83 -13.37
C ARG A 64 0.84 -6.05 -12.69
N LEU A 65 1.16 -4.88 -13.20
CA LEU A 65 1.99 -3.94 -12.45
C LEU A 65 1.10 -3.27 -11.39
N LEU A 66 1.36 -3.60 -10.13
CA LEU A 66 0.76 -2.95 -8.99
C LEU A 66 1.61 -1.74 -8.64
N PHE A 67 0.99 -0.57 -8.58
CA PHE A 67 1.61 0.66 -8.11
C PHE A 67 0.86 1.12 -6.86
N GLY A 68 1.57 1.28 -5.76
CA GLY A 68 0.98 1.65 -4.48
C GLY A 68 1.73 2.79 -3.82
N GLY A 69 0.98 3.61 -3.09
CA GLY A 69 1.50 4.77 -2.39
C GLY A 69 0.76 5.03 -1.09
N ARG A 70 1.46 5.65 -0.14
CA ARG A 70 0.82 6.23 1.05
C ARG A 70 0.49 7.69 0.79
N PHE A 71 -0.76 8.07 1.03
CA PHE A 71 -1.15 9.48 1.02
C PHE A 71 -1.21 10.03 2.44
N THR A 72 -1.13 11.36 2.55
CA THR A 72 -1.04 12.18 3.76
C THR A 72 -1.66 11.57 5.03
N TYR A 73 -0.85 11.55 6.10
CA TYR A 73 -1.22 11.06 7.43
C TYR A 73 -2.36 11.87 8.08
N PHE A 74 -2.68 13.05 7.57
CA PHE A 74 -3.63 14.01 8.15
C PHE A 74 -5.01 14.03 7.48
N GLY A 75 -5.42 12.94 6.85
CA GLY A 75 -6.77 12.81 6.31
C GLY A 75 -7.08 13.81 5.19
N SER A 76 -8.25 13.66 4.60
CA SER A 76 -8.76 14.52 3.53
C SER A 76 -9.36 15.81 4.10
N ASP A 77 -8.59 16.57 4.87
CA ASP A 77 -8.98 17.91 5.31
C ASP A 77 -8.61 18.93 4.22
N PRO A 78 -9.59 19.52 3.51
CA PRO A 78 -9.32 20.47 2.44
C PRO A 78 -8.76 21.82 2.94
N GLU A 79 -8.77 22.12 4.24
CA GLU A 79 -8.20 23.36 4.78
C GLU A 79 -6.69 23.28 5.08
N VAL A 80 -6.10 22.08 5.00
CA VAL A 80 -4.69 21.81 5.35
C VAL A 80 -3.81 21.59 4.10
N ILE A 81 -4.39 21.68 2.89
CA ILE A 81 -3.70 21.52 1.60
C ILE A 81 -3.37 22.89 0.99
#